data_AF-A0A939XMQ9-F1
#
_entry.id   AF-A0A939XMQ9-F1
#
_cell.length_a   1.000
_cell.length_b   1.000
_cell.length_c   1.000
_cell.angle_alpha   90.00
_cell.angle_beta   90.00
_cell.angle_gamma   90.00
#
_symmetry.space_group_name_H-M   'P 1'
#
loop_
_entity.id
_entity.type
_entity.pdbx_description
1 polymer ?
#
loop_
_entity_poly.entity_id
_entity_poly.type
_entity_poly.pdbx_seq_one_letter_code
_entity_poly.pdbx_strand_id
1 'polypeptide(L)'
;MSKIYTISTRIALLMLLMLLAAASQAQITMSGTVKTEKGVSMGGAYITVDDTNIATLSDLDGKFTLSIPDKYSGNTVSVNYAGYITETIFVSEGNFNIVLRNREEQSIAEMLVSTQKRTQRLMDVPIALSVIDSTKIRQTSLYGIDEMSNFVPGFHATVPNAQVVFYNIRGVSSEEPVSYGQSRISVFMDGVSISRIQNANMEWFDMNQVEVSKGPQGTLFGRGAELGAVEFVRNKAADEFGIDLSMLYGNYNQRKVVGVVNTPAGSVFANRFAFDYNYHDGFIKNEAGGRLNGVNTIALRNSSVFHLGKETDLHIVFDYQRDDNPGYSYQSKKQYDINGEVTDLNKSPFTSVNLNLGKDLYMKRDLGGFLMQLDSGDPKDSTRHFTFHSTTGVRAFKTDEVYDIDGTMLDIVNGEELTKGFQVSEELRWNWRTTSKKLEGFFGASYFYERNQHQYIFSGNLHYIFPLALGKNMKTSLKSLPELIISNVEQKITEWAEAKKEDFKKYEDQKVVIEGHEYQVSEIMDTAIATFANNVSASIRNQVNSQFNEWFDNTKIYWQRTPDFFNDTKNIITETIVQEIDKLLDADAFSVKYIFDEMGLNGTNIIEGINFDSGLKMLLPYSDKELSDYHAE
;
A
#
# COMPACT_ATOMS: atom_id res chain seq x y z
N MET A 1 -104.28 25.58 -21.01
CA MET A 1 -103.08 26.42 -21.24
C MET A 1 -101.85 26.03 -20.37
N SER A 2 -101.93 25.17 -19.36
CA SER A 2 -100.76 24.86 -18.49
C SER A 2 -99.75 23.85 -19.04
N LYS A 3 -100.08 23.05 -20.08
CA LYS A 3 -99.16 22.05 -20.65
C LYS A 3 -98.19 22.59 -21.71
N ILE A 4 -98.44 23.78 -22.28
CA ILE A 4 -97.58 24.38 -23.32
C ILE A 4 -96.40 25.15 -22.69
N TYR A 5 -96.61 25.73 -21.50
CA TYR A 5 -95.54 26.47 -20.78
C TYR A 5 -94.45 25.57 -20.21
N THR A 6 -94.74 24.30 -19.88
CA THR A 6 -93.76 23.38 -19.28
C THR A 6 -92.80 22.77 -20.30
N ILE A 7 -93.19 22.69 -21.58
CA ILE A 7 -92.34 22.18 -22.65
C ILE A 7 -91.41 23.28 -23.17
N SER A 8 -91.90 24.53 -23.29
CA SER A 8 -91.07 25.66 -23.72
C SER A 8 -89.97 26.00 -22.71
N THR A 9 -90.26 25.92 -21.40
CA THR A 9 -89.23 26.13 -20.36
C THR A 9 -88.20 24.99 -20.32
N ARG A 10 -88.59 23.74 -20.56
CA ARG A 10 -87.64 22.61 -20.60
C ARG A 10 -86.75 22.64 -21.84
N ILE A 11 -87.28 23.04 -22.99
CA ILE A 11 -86.50 23.23 -24.22
C ILE A 11 -85.57 24.44 -24.10
N ALA A 12 -86.04 25.56 -23.52
CA ALA A 12 -85.19 26.72 -23.26
C ALA A 12 -84.07 26.40 -22.24
N LEU A 13 -84.36 25.59 -21.20
CA LEU A 13 -83.35 25.16 -20.24
C LEU A 13 -82.35 24.16 -20.85
N LEU A 14 -82.80 23.26 -21.73
CA LEU A 14 -81.90 22.36 -22.48
C LEU A 14 -81.05 23.12 -23.50
N MET A 15 -81.61 24.11 -24.19
CA MET A 15 -80.86 25.00 -25.09
C MET A 15 -79.88 25.88 -24.31
N LEU A 16 -80.25 26.37 -23.13
CA LEU A 16 -79.36 27.14 -22.25
C LEU A 16 -78.24 26.27 -21.65
N LEU A 17 -78.53 25.01 -21.30
CA LEU A 17 -77.52 24.02 -20.88
C LEU A 17 -76.61 23.57 -22.04
N MET A 18 -77.13 23.48 -23.27
CA MET A 18 -76.31 23.22 -24.47
C MET A 18 -75.48 24.45 -24.88
N LEU A 19 -75.98 25.68 -24.68
CA LEU A 19 -75.24 26.93 -24.89
C LEU A 19 -74.18 27.17 -23.80
N LEU A 20 -74.41 26.72 -22.57
CA LEU A 20 -73.42 26.73 -21.48
C LEU A 20 -72.36 25.62 -21.64
N ALA A 21 -72.70 24.50 -22.28
CA ALA A 21 -71.72 23.46 -22.67
C ALA A 21 -70.88 23.87 -23.90
N ALA A 22 -71.30 24.89 -24.64
CA ALA A 22 -70.58 25.47 -25.79
C ALA A 22 -69.86 26.78 -25.44
N ALA A 23 -69.65 27.08 -24.15
CA ALA A 23 -68.63 28.04 -23.76
C ALA A 23 -67.27 27.44 -24.13
N SER A 24 -66.79 27.83 -25.32
CA SER A 24 -65.41 27.72 -25.77
C SER A 24 -64.46 27.72 -24.57
N GLN A 25 -63.92 26.55 -24.20
CA GLN A 25 -62.69 26.53 -23.40
C GLN A 25 -61.67 27.23 -24.29
N ALA A 26 -61.35 28.48 -23.98
CA ALA A 26 -60.27 29.15 -24.65
C ALA A 26 -59.02 28.27 -24.48
N GLN A 27 -58.34 28.06 -25.61
CA GLN A 27 -57.15 27.23 -25.73
C GLN A 27 -56.05 28.13 -26.27
N ILE A 28 -54.95 28.19 -25.54
CA ILE A 28 -53.70 28.81 -25.99
C ILE A 28 -53.09 27.87 -27.03
N THR A 29 -52.94 28.35 -28.26
CA THR A 29 -52.18 27.63 -29.28
C THR A 29 -50.75 28.14 -29.29
N MET A 30 -49.83 27.30 -28.85
CA MET A 30 -48.40 27.54 -28.94
C MET A 30 -47.87 26.84 -30.18
N SER A 31 -47.15 27.56 -31.04
CA SER A 31 -46.45 26.95 -32.19
C SER A 31 -44.99 27.39 -32.20
N GLY A 32 -44.12 26.67 -32.89
CA GLY A 32 -42.71 27.03 -32.90
C GLY A 32 -41.83 26.16 -33.75
N THR A 33 -40.54 26.48 -33.77
CA THR A 33 -39.48 25.63 -34.31
C THR A 33 -38.46 25.29 -33.24
N VAL A 34 -37.98 24.05 -33.24
CA VAL A 34 -36.89 23.55 -32.41
C VAL A 34 -35.65 23.37 -33.29
N LYS A 35 -34.57 24.05 -32.94
CA LYS A 35 -33.30 24.03 -33.68
C LYS A 35 -32.11 23.87 -32.75
N THR A 36 -30.96 23.45 -33.26
CA THR A 36 -29.68 23.52 -32.53
C THR A 36 -29.08 24.92 -32.59
N GLU A 37 -28.06 25.20 -31.77
CA GLU A 37 -27.27 26.45 -31.82
C GLU A 37 -26.63 26.72 -33.20
N LYS A 38 -26.40 25.66 -34.00
CA LYS A 38 -25.88 25.75 -35.37
C LYS A 38 -26.99 25.91 -36.42
N GLY A 39 -28.24 26.09 -35.99
CA GLY A 39 -29.40 26.33 -36.85
C GLY A 39 -30.00 25.08 -37.51
N VAL A 40 -29.57 23.88 -37.12
CA VAL A 40 -30.10 22.60 -37.65
C VAL A 40 -31.46 22.31 -37.01
N SER A 41 -32.48 22.06 -37.82
CA SER A 41 -33.83 21.68 -37.36
C SER A 41 -33.85 20.33 -36.64
N MET A 42 -34.59 20.24 -35.54
CA MET A 42 -34.62 19.08 -34.65
C MET A 42 -35.99 18.41 -34.69
N GLY A 43 -36.13 17.35 -35.49
CA GLY A 43 -37.36 16.57 -35.55
C GLY A 43 -37.41 15.44 -34.53
N GLY A 44 -38.57 15.27 -33.89
CA GLY A 44 -38.76 14.34 -32.79
C GLY A 44 -38.39 14.90 -31.41
N ALA A 45 -38.21 16.22 -31.28
CA ALA A 45 -38.15 16.85 -29.96
C ALA A 45 -39.50 16.69 -29.26
N TYR A 46 -39.46 16.34 -27.98
CA TYR A 46 -40.64 16.09 -27.17
C TYR A 46 -40.98 17.34 -26.36
N ILE A 47 -42.08 18.00 -26.73
CA ILE A 47 -42.58 19.23 -26.12
C ILE A 47 -43.72 18.84 -25.17
N THR A 48 -43.58 19.15 -23.88
CA THR A 48 -44.56 18.79 -22.84
C THR A 48 -44.93 20.00 -22.00
N VAL A 49 -46.21 20.16 -21.65
CA VAL A 49 -46.64 21.11 -20.60
C VAL A 49 -46.42 20.45 -19.24
N ASP A 50 -45.58 21.07 -18.42
CA ASP A 50 -45.19 20.53 -17.11
C ASP A 50 -46.41 20.32 -16.21
N ASP A 51 -46.37 19.27 -15.39
CA ASP A 51 -47.45 18.79 -14.52
C ASP A 51 -48.74 18.38 -15.26
N THR A 52 -48.65 18.06 -16.55
CA THR A 52 -49.78 17.58 -17.35
C THR A 52 -49.40 16.43 -18.30
N ASN A 53 -50.41 15.80 -18.92
CA ASN A 53 -50.22 14.83 -20.00
C ASN A 53 -50.29 15.46 -21.41
N ILE A 54 -50.22 16.79 -21.51
CA ILE A 54 -50.32 17.51 -22.78
C ILE A 54 -48.94 17.58 -23.41
N ALA A 55 -48.78 16.96 -24.58
CA ALA A 55 -47.51 16.86 -25.27
C ALA A 55 -47.66 16.85 -26.80
N THR A 56 -46.60 17.24 -27.50
CA THR A 56 -46.44 17.03 -28.94
C THR A 56 -44.99 16.70 -29.28
N LEU A 57 -44.78 16.19 -30.49
CA LEU A 57 -43.44 16.07 -31.07
C LEU A 57 -43.24 17.16 -32.13
N SER A 58 -42.00 17.59 -32.33
CA SER A 58 -41.63 18.37 -33.52
C SER A 58 -41.56 17.48 -34.76
N ASP A 59 -41.92 18.04 -35.92
CA ASP A 59 -41.79 17.38 -37.22
C ASP A 59 -40.34 17.38 -37.74
N LEU A 60 -40.08 16.79 -38.91
CA LEU A 60 -38.74 16.69 -39.51
C LEU A 60 -38.09 18.06 -39.77
N ASP A 61 -38.87 19.13 -39.91
CA ASP A 61 -38.38 20.50 -40.08
C ASP A 61 -38.22 21.22 -38.72
N GLY A 62 -38.41 20.51 -37.62
CA GLY A 62 -38.35 21.00 -36.25
C GLY A 62 -39.58 21.79 -35.82
N LYS A 63 -40.65 21.85 -36.61
CA LYS A 63 -41.85 22.62 -36.26
C LYS A 63 -42.75 21.84 -35.30
N PHE A 64 -43.38 22.55 -34.37
CA PHE A 64 -44.38 21.97 -33.48
C PHE A 64 -45.58 22.92 -33.33
N THR A 65 -46.72 22.34 -33.00
CA THR A 65 -47.92 23.06 -32.59
C THR A 65 -48.56 22.29 -31.44
N LEU A 66 -48.90 23.01 -30.36
CA LEU A 66 -49.45 22.46 -29.13
C LEU A 66 -50.63 23.32 -28.69
N SER A 67 -51.81 22.69 -28.56
CA SER A 67 -53.02 23.33 -28.05
C SER A 67 -53.17 23.06 -26.56
N ILE A 68 -53.16 24.12 -25.76
CA ILE A 68 -53.11 24.06 -24.30
C ILE A 68 -54.36 24.72 -23.74
N PRO A 69 -55.17 24.05 -22.91
CA PRO A 69 -56.32 24.68 -22.25
C PRO A 69 -55.88 25.88 -21.38
N ASP A 70 -56.62 26.99 -21.45
CA ASP A 70 -56.29 28.26 -20.75
C ASP A 70 -56.02 28.12 -19.25
N LYS A 71 -56.59 27.10 -18.59
CA LYS A 71 -56.33 26.81 -17.17
C LYS A 71 -54.86 26.52 -16.85
N TYR A 72 -54.01 26.26 -17.84
CA TYR A 72 -52.57 26.01 -17.70
C TYR A 72 -51.72 27.17 -18.22
N SER A 73 -52.27 28.37 -18.42
CA SER A 73 -51.54 29.54 -18.89
C SER A 73 -50.39 30.00 -17.97
N GLY A 74 -50.38 29.56 -16.71
CA GLY A 74 -49.31 29.83 -15.74
C GLY A 74 -48.23 28.73 -15.67
N ASN A 75 -48.39 27.64 -16.42
CA ASN A 75 -47.44 26.53 -16.43
C ASN A 75 -46.25 26.82 -17.37
N THR A 76 -45.26 25.96 -17.29
CA THR A 76 -44.12 25.91 -18.20
C THR A 76 -44.26 24.78 -19.22
N VAL A 77 -43.58 24.95 -20.35
CA VAL A 77 -43.43 23.97 -21.41
C VAL A 77 -41.98 23.56 -21.47
N SER A 78 -41.70 22.27 -21.28
CA SER A 78 -40.38 21.67 -21.39
C SER A 78 -40.18 21.06 -22.77
N VAL A 79 -39.06 21.36 -23.41
CA VAL A 79 -38.66 20.78 -24.71
C VAL A 79 -37.45 19.88 -24.51
N ASN A 80 -37.66 18.59 -24.73
CA ASN A 80 -36.69 17.54 -24.49
C ASN A 80 -36.19 16.95 -25.81
N TYR A 81 -34.87 16.77 -25.93
CA TYR A 81 -34.26 16.01 -27.01
C TYR A 81 -33.00 15.31 -26.49
N ALA A 82 -32.81 14.04 -26.86
CA ALA A 82 -31.69 13.23 -26.37
C ALA A 82 -30.33 13.87 -26.74
N GLY A 83 -29.46 14.05 -25.75
CA GLY A 83 -28.14 14.70 -25.91
C GLY A 83 -28.13 16.22 -25.73
N TYR A 84 -29.29 16.84 -25.50
CA TYR A 84 -29.42 18.29 -25.33
C TYR A 84 -29.97 18.63 -23.94
N ILE A 85 -29.86 19.90 -23.56
CA ILE A 85 -30.45 20.43 -22.34
C ILE A 85 -31.93 20.70 -22.56
N THR A 86 -32.74 20.38 -21.55
CA THR A 86 -34.17 20.64 -21.57
C THR A 86 -34.38 22.15 -21.49
N GLU A 87 -35.01 22.71 -22.52
CA GLU A 87 -35.37 24.13 -22.55
C GLU A 87 -36.78 24.31 -22.00
N THR A 88 -36.95 25.25 -21.08
CA THR A 88 -38.23 25.52 -20.42
C THR A 88 -38.70 26.94 -20.77
N ILE A 89 -39.93 27.06 -21.27
CA ILE A 89 -40.57 28.35 -21.61
C ILE A 89 -41.95 28.46 -20.96
N PHE A 90 -42.43 29.67 -20.70
CA PHE A 90 -43.78 29.86 -20.18
C PHE A 90 -44.84 29.63 -21.26
N VAL A 91 -45.96 29.02 -20.87
CA VAL A 91 -47.14 28.89 -21.73
C VAL A 91 -47.60 30.28 -22.16
N SER A 92 -47.56 30.54 -23.46
CA SER A 92 -48.03 31.79 -24.06
C SER A 92 -48.44 31.54 -25.51
N GLU A 93 -49.38 32.35 -25.99
CA GLU A 93 -49.86 32.29 -27.37
C GLU A 93 -48.83 32.91 -28.31
N GLY A 94 -48.46 32.21 -29.39
CA GLY A 94 -47.51 32.74 -30.36
C GLY A 94 -46.64 31.70 -31.05
N ASN A 95 -45.63 32.21 -31.78
CA ASN A 95 -44.65 31.42 -32.51
C ASN A 95 -43.26 31.53 -31.84
N PHE A 96 -42.71 30.41 -31.39
CA PHE A 96 -41.47 30.34 -30.60
C PHE A 96 -40.33 29.76 -31.41
N ASN A 97 -39.13 30.32 -31.26
CA ASN A 97 -37.91 29.71 -31.77
C ASN A 97 -37.10 29.17 -30.60
N ILE A 98 -37.12 27.85 -30.42
CA ILE A 98 -36.49 27.14 -29.32
C ILE A 98 -35.15 26.62 -29.81
N VAL A 99 -34.07 27.07 -29.17
CA VAL A 99 -32.71 26.67 -29.51
C VAL A 99 -32.21 25.70 -28.45
N LEU A 100 -32.05 24.44 -28.82
CA LEU A 100 -31.50 23.39 -27.97
C LEU A 100 -29.98 23.48 -27.94
N ARG A 101 -29.44 23.52 -26.73
CA ARG A 101 -27.99 23.54 -26.48
C ARG A 101 -27.46 22.14 -26.18
N ASN A 102 -26.30 21.83 -26.72
CA ASN A 102 -25.67 20.53 -26.48
C ASN A 102 -25.25 20.44 -25.00
N ARG A 103 -25.63 19.34 -24.34
CA ARG A 103 -25.34 19.11 -22.92
C ARG A 103 -23.84 19.05 -22.61
N GLU A 104 -23.01 18.56 -23.54
CA GLU A 104 -21.56 18.48 -23.36
C GLU A 104 -20.85 19.84 -23.49
N GLU A 105 -21.27 20.71 -24.41
CA GLU A 105 -20.67 22.04 -24.59
C GLU A 105 -21.04 23.00 -23.43
N GLN A 106 -22.27 22.93 -22.92
CA GLN A 106 -22.68 23.69 -21.73
C GLN A 106 -22.04 23.14 -20.44
N SER A 107 -21.85 21.81 -20.32
CA SER A 107 -21.16 21.19 -19.19
C SER A 107 -19.79 21.81 -18.95
N ILE A 108 -18.96 22.00 -19.99
CA ILE A 108 -17.63 22.61 -19.84
C ILE A 108 -17.72 24.12 -19.57
N ALA A 109 -18.63 24.83 -20.26
CA ALA A 109 -18.77 26.29 -20.12
C ALA A 109 -19.35 26.73 -18.77
N GLU A 110 -20.18 25.91 -18.14
CA GLU A 110 -20.81 26.18 -16.84
C GLU A 110 -20.17 25.41 -15.68
N MET A 111 -19.20 24.52 -15.93
CA MET A 111 -18.51 23.77 -14.89
C MET A 111 -17.92 24.72 -13.84
N LEU A 112 -18.44 24.62 -12.62
CA LEU A 112 -17.97 25.42 -11.51
C LEU A 112 -16.82 24.70 -10.81
N VAL A 113 -15.76 25.45 -10.51
CA VAL A 113 -14.57 24.95 -9.84
C VAL A 113 -14.26 25.81 -8.64
N SER A 114 -13.59 25.21 -7.67
CA SER A 114 -13.22 25.82 -6.40
C SER A 114 -11.70 25.97 -6.23
N THR A 115 -10.91 25.54 -7.21
CA THR A 115 -9.44 25.53 -7.22
C THR A 115 -8.79 26.84 -6.76
N GLN A 116 -9.33 28.00 -7.14
CA GLN A 116 -8.81 29.30 -6.68
C GLN A 116 -9.35 29.73 -5.31
N LYS A 117 -9.84 28.76 -4.54
CA LYS A 117 -10.48 28.95 -3.25
C LYS A 117 -11.74 29.83 -3.29
N ARG A 118 -12.40 29.82 -4.46
CA ARG A 118 -13.63 30.54 -4.80
C ARG A 118 -14.33 29.80 -5.94
N THR A 119 -15.66 29.84 -5.96
CA THR A 119 -16.46 29.23 -7.01
C THR A 119 -16.41 30.07 -8.30
N GLN A 120 -15.94 29.49 -9.39
CA GLN A 120 -15.81 30.14 -10.70
C GLN A 120 -16.07 29.17 -11.84
N ARG A 121 -16.37 29.67 -13.03
CA ARG A 121 -16.41 28.82 -14.21
C ARG A 121 -15.00 28.36 -14.56
N LEU A 122 -14.86 27.11 -14.99
CA LEU A 122 -13.59 26.52 -15.41
C LEU A 122 -12.86 27.40 -16.46
N MET A 123 -13.59 27.94 -17.43
CA MET A 123 -13.00 28.80 -18.48
C MET A 123 -12.46 30.14 -17.98
N ASP A 124 -12.89 30.59 -16.79
CA ASP A 124 -12.43 31.85 -16.19
C ASP A 124 -11.17 31.65 -15.32
N VAL A 125 -10.70 30.41 -15.13
CA VAL A 125 -9.57 30.09 -14.26
C VAL A 125 -8.26 30.10 -15.07
N PRO A 126 -7.31 31.03 -14.81
CA PRO A 126 -6.12 31.22 -15.63
C PRO A 126 -4.97 30.28 -15.23
N ILE A 127 -5.27 29.00 -14.98
CA ILE A 127 -4.27 27.95 -14.71
C ILE A 127 -4.63 26.68 -15.47
N ALA A 128 -3.65 25.81 -15.69
CA ALA A 128 -3.87 24.53 -16.34
C ALA A 128 -4.64 23.58 -15.40
N LEU A 129 -5.97 23.64 -15.47
CA LEU A 129 -6.89 22.89 -14.64
C LEU A 129 -7.54 21.76 -15.46
N SER A 130 -7.69 20.59 -14.83
CA SER A 130 -8.48 19.49 -15.38
C SER A 130 -9.50 19.06 -14.34
N VAL A 131 -10.73 18.80 -14.77
CA VAL A 131 -11.83 18.46 -13.88
C VAL A 131 -12.50 17.20 -14.36
N ILE A 132 -12.75 16.27 -13.45
CA ILE A 132 -13.56 15.09 -13.68
C ILE A 132 -14.81 15.22 -12.81
N ASP A 133 -15.97 15.42 -13.43
CA ASP A 133 -17.24 15.65 -12.73
C ASP A 133 -17.95 14.34 -12.33
N SER A 134 -18.98 14.45 -11.51
CA SER A 134 -19.76 13.31 -11.02
C SER A 134 -20.39 12.48 -12.14
N THR A 135 -20.74 13.10 -13.27
CA THR A 135 -21.32 12.40 -14.43
C THR A 135 -20.28 11.50 -15.06
N LYS A 136 -19.07 12.01 -15.27
CA LYS A 136 -17.95 11.22 -15.80
C LYS A 136 -17.58 10.11 -14.83
N ILE A 137 -17.43 10.40 -13.53
CA ILE A 137 -17.11 9.41 -12.49
C ILE A 137 -18.08 8.23 -12.54
N ARG A 138 -19.39 8.50 -12.60
CA ARG A 138 -20.42 7.46 -12.68
C ARG A 138 -20.39 6.70 -14.01
N GLN A 139 -20.29 7.40 -15.14
CA GLN A 139 -20.33 6.78 -16.47
C GLN A 139 -19.13 5.87 -16.75
N THR A 140 -17.96 6.20 -16.22
CA THR A 140 -16.74 5.39 -16.40
C THR A 140 -16.46 4.44 -15.23
N SER A 141 -17.38 4.35 -14.26
CA SER A 141 -17.24 3.48 -13.08
C SER A 141 -15.88 3.64 -12.39
N LEU A 142 -15.46 4.89 -12.16
CA LEU A 142 -14.18 5.17 -11.51
C LEU A 142 -14.31 4.91 -10.00
N TYR A 143 -13.50 3.99 -9.49
CA TYR A 143 -13.48 3.59 -8.08
C TYR A 143 -12.22 4.04 -7.35
N GLY A 144 -11.26 4.62 -8.07
CA GLY A 144 -9.99 5.04 -7.50
C GLY A 144 -9.32 6.18 -8.26
N ILE A 145 -8.34 6.79 -7.59
CA ILE A 145 -7.55 7.90 -8.12
C ILE A 145 -6.62 7.48 -9.27
N ASP A 146 -6.11 6.26 -9.21
CA ASP A 146 -5.28 5.62 -10.22
C ASP A 146 -6.04 5.45 -11.54
N GLU A 147 -7.27 4.93 -11.48
CA GLU A 147 -8.15 4.80 -12.65
C GLU A 147 -8.52 6.17 -13.23
N MET A 148 -8.87 7.14 -12.35
CA MET A 148 -9.20 8.51 -12.74
C MET A 148 -8.03 9.17 -13.47
N SER A 149 -6.80 8.89 -13.05
CA SER A 149 -5.61 9.50 -13.65
C SER A 149 -5.46 9.22 -15.15
N ASN A 150 -6.01 8.12 -15.66
CA ASN A 150 -6.03 7.80 -17.08
C ASN A 150 -6.84 8.80 -17.93
N PHE A 151 -7.72 9.58 -17.30
CA PHE A 151 -8.55 10.60 -17.96
C PHE A 151 -7.98 12.02 -17.85
N VAL A 152 -6.87 12.21 -17.13
CA VAL A 152 -6.28 13.53 -16.87
C VAL A 152 -4.88 13.63 -17.50
N PRO A 153 -4.72 14.36 -18.62
CA PRO A 153 -3.43 14.50 -19.27
C PRO A 153 -2.36 15.15 -18.37
N GLY A 154 -1.21 14.49 -18.30
CA GLY A 154 -0.07 14.93 -17.50
C GLY A 154 -0.24 14.71 -16.00
N PHE A 155 -1.22 13.90 -15.58
CA PHE A 155 -1.41 13.45 -14.21
C PHE A 155 -1.36 11.92 -14.19
N HIS A 156 -0.68 11.35 -13.20
CA HIS A 156 -0.66 9.91 -12.99
C HIS A 156 -0.66 9.64 -11.49
N ALA A 157 -1.50 8.72 -11.04
CA ALA A 157 -1.51 8.25 -9.67
C ALA A 157 -1.20 6.76 -9.64
N THR A 158 -0.39 6.35 -8.68
CA THR A 158 -0.05 4.94 -8.44
C THR A 158 -0.47 4.59 -7.03
N VAL A 159 -1.32 3.58 -6.90
CA VAL A 159 -1.83 3.08 -5.63
C VAL A 159 -1.24 1.69 -5.43
N PRO A 160 -0.03 1.55 -4.84
CA PRO A 160 0.58 0.24 -4.63
C PRO A 160 -0.24 -0.61 -3.66
N ASN A 161 -0.93 0.03 -2.70
CA ASN A 161 -1.81 -0.62 -1.75
C ASN A 161 -2.83 0.37 -1.16
N ALA A 162 -3.70 -0.08 -0.26
CA ALA A 162 -4.78 0.75 0.30
C ALA A 162 -4.30 1.91 1.20
N GLN A 163 -3.07 1.85 1.71
CA GLN A 163 -2.52 2.86 2.62
C GLN A 163 -1.67 3.91 1.89
N VAL A 164 -1.19 3.62 0.69
CA VAL A 164 -0.22 4.48 0.00
C VAL A 164 -0.73 4.88 -1.38
N VAL A 165 -0.55 6.15 -1.72
CA VAL A 165 -0.73 6.67 -3.07
C VAL A 165 0.41 7.61 -3.42
N PHE A 166 0.93 7.48 -4.63
CA PHE A 166 1.93 8.38 -5.20
C PHE A 166 1.33 9.16 -6.34
N TYR A 167 1.51 10.48 -6.30
CA TYR A 167 1.01 11.40 -7.31
C TYR A 167 2.15 11.87 -8.21
N ASN A 168 1.84 12.02 -9.49
CA ASN A 168 2.76 12.51 -10.51
C ASN A 168 2.06 13.59 -11.34
N ILE A 169 2.70 14.74 -11.49
CA ILE A 169 2.22 15.82 -12.38
C ILE A 169 3.37 16.21 -13.30
N ARG A 170 3.11 16.22 -14.62
CA ARG A 170 4.06 16.58 -15.69
C ARG A 170 5.39 15.79 -15.61
N GLY A 171 5.32 14.51 -15.24
CA GLY A 171 6.47 13.61 -15.18
C GLY A 171 7.34 13.75 -13.93
N VAL A 172 6.93 14.57 -12.95
CA VAL A 172 7.63 14.68 -11.66
C VAL A 172 6.78 14.03 -10.58
N SER A 173 7.38 13.10 -9.83
CA SER A 173 6.70 12.32 -8.80
C SER A 173 6.75 12.98 -7.42
N SER A 174 5.80 12.63 -6.56
CA SER A 174 5.80 12.91 -5.13
C SER A 174 5.75 11.58 -4.38
N GLU A 175 6.94 11.03 -4.10
CA GLU A 175 7.14 9.73 -3.48
C GLU A 175 7.81 9.92 -2.12
N GLU A 176 7.00 10.19 -1.10
CA GLU A 176 7.46 10.26 0.29
C GLU A 176 6.71 9.21 1.09
N PRO A 177 7.26 7.98 1.25
CA PRO A 177 6.54 6.83 1.81
C PRO A 177 6.36 6.91 3.35
N VAL A 178 6.80 7.99 3.99
CA VAL A 178 6.71 8.18 5.45
C VAL A 178 5.61 9.16 5.83
N SER A 179 4.94 8.91 6.95
CA SER A 179 3.79 9.70 7.42
C SER A 179 4.11 11.11 7.92
N TYR A 180 5.39 11.46 8.02
CA TYR A 180 5.87 12.82 8.27
C TYR A 180 6.50 13.47 7.03
N GLY A 181 6.50 12.76 5.90
CA GLY A 181 7.01 13.21 4.62
C GLY A 181 6.14 14.32 4.04
N GLN A 182 6.77 15.36 3.51
CA GLN A 182 6.08 16.46 2.87
C GLN A 182 5.92 16.16 1.38
N SER A 183 4.68 15.91 0.94
CA SER A 183 4.37 15.76 -0.49
C SER A 183 4.66 17.06 -1.25
N ARG A 184 5.17 16.90 -2.48
CA ARG A 184 5.40 17.94 -3.50
C ARG A 184 4.17 18.26 -4.35
N ILE A 185 3.11 17.47 -4.19
CA ILE A 185 1.78 17.68 -4.76
C ILE A 185 0.81 17.74 -3.59
N SER A 186 0.07 18.83 -3.49
CA SER A 186 -0.88 18.97 -2.40
C SER A 186 -2.19 18.27 -2.74
N VAL A 187 -2.76 17.59 -1.75
CA VAL A 187 -4.02 16.88 -1.90
C VAL A 187 -4.97 17.43 -0.86
N PHE A 188 -6.16 17.79 -1.30
CA PHE A 188 -7.18 18.41 -0.48
C PHE A 188 -8.51 17.70 -0.70
N MET A 189 -9.33 17.67 0.35
CA MET A 189 -10.70 17.19 0.31
C MET A 189 -11.59 18.22 0.98
N ASP A 190 -12.55 18.75 0.22
CA ASP A 190 -13.41 19.87 0.60
C ASP A 190 -12.62 21.04 1.23
N GLY A 191 -11.45 21.36 0.68
CA GLY A 191 -10.58 22.44 1.14
C GLY A 191 -9.69 22.11 2.34
N VAL A 192 -9.80 20.92 2.94
CA VAL A 192 -8.92 20.44 4.02
C VAL A 192 -7.77 19.60 3.45
N SER A 193 -6.54 19.89 3.86
CA SER A 193 -5.38 19.13 3.37
C SER A 193 -5.44 17.68 3.85
N ILE A 194 -5.27 16.75 2.91
CA ILE A 194 -5.11 15.31 3.17
C ILE A 194 -3.81 14.78 2.54
N SER A 195 -2.81 15.66 2.34
CA SER A 195 -1.58 15.38 1.58
C SER A 195 -0.66 14.30 2.14
N ARG A 196 -0.93 13.79 3.36
CA ARG A 196 -0.20 12.64 3.92
C ARG A 196 -0.66 11.38 3.18
N ILE A 197 0.28 10.54 2.74
CA ILE A 197 -0.04 9.40 1.86
C ILE A 197 -1.12 8.47 2.46
N GLN A 198 -1.08 8.24 3.79
CA GLN A 198 -2.05 7.42 4.51
C GLN A 198 -3.46 8.01 4.51
N ASN A 199 -3.57 9.33 4.35
CA ASN A 199 -4.83 10.09 4.28
C ASN A 199 -5.30 10.30 2.83
N ALA A 200 -4.39 10.26 1.86
CA ALA A 200 -4.63 10.67 0.49
C ALA A 200 -5.25 9.58 -0.40
N ASN A 201 -5.31 8.33 0.08
CA ASN A 201 -5.98 7.22 -0.59
C ASN A 201 -7.27 6.83 0.15
N MET A 202 -8.38 7.49 -0.15
CA MET A 202 -9.69 7.25 0.48
C MET A 202 -10.65 6.59 -0.50
N GLU A 203 -11.71 5.95 -0.03
CA GLU A 203 -12.75 5.41 -0.92
C GLU A 203 -13.45 6.52 -1.71
N TRP A 204 -13.69 6.21 -3.00
CA TRP A 204 -14.27 7.13 -3.96
C TRP A 204 -15.77 6.91 -4.06
N PHE A 205 -16.51 7.58 -3.19
CA PHE A 205 -17.98 7.54 -3.21
C PHE A 205 -18.60 8.92 -2.99
N ASP A 206 -19.76 9.10 -3.61
CA ASP A 206 -20.56 10.31 -3.50
C ASP A 206 -19.75 11.61 -3.76
N MET A 207 -18.97 11.59 -4.84
CA MET A 207 -18.11 12.67 -5.30
C MET A 207 -18.88 13.63 -6.22
N ASN A 208 -18.68 14.93 -6.04
CA ASN A 208 -19.19 15.95 -6.95
C ASN A 208 -18.25 16.14 -8.14
N GLN A 209 -16.95 16.32 -7.86
CA GLN A 209 -15.92 16.45 -8.86
C GLN A 209 -14.52 16.29 -8.26
N VAL A 210 -13.53 16.11 -9.13
CA VAL A 210 -12.11 16.14 -8.79
C VAL A 210 -11.41 17.17 -9.67
N GLU A 211 -10.69 18.08 -9.05
CA GLU A 211 -10.01 19.19 -9.70
C GLU A 211 -8.48 19.00 -9.61
N VAL A 212 -7.78 18.97 -10.75
CA VAL A 212 -6.33 18.75 -10.84
C VAL A 212 -5.66 19.99 -11.42
N SER A 213 -5.00 20.75 -10.55
CA SER A 213 -4.22 21.93 -10.87
C SER A 213 -2.78 21.56 -11.22
N LYS A 214 -2.36 21.82 -12.46
CA LYS A 214 -1.04 21.43 -12.97
C LYS A 214 -0.04 22.59 -12.94
N GLY A 215 1.05 22.41 -12.20
CA GLY A 215 2.10 23.40 -12.01
C GLY A 215 2.02 24.09 -10.64
N PRO A 216 3.02 24.91 -10.27
CA PRO A 216 3.15 25.44 -8.91
C PRO A 216 1.91 26.19 -8.41
N GLN A 217 1.38 25.79 -7.25
CA GLN A 217 0.22 26.41 -6.58
C GLN A 217 0.49 26.81 -5.11
N GLY A 218 1.73 27.18 -4.79
CA GLY A 218 2.15 27.46 -3.41
C GLY A 218 1.34 28.55 -2.68
N THR A 219 0.79 29.53 -3.42
CA THR A 219 -0.01 30.62 -2.85
C THR A 219 -1.37 30.19 -2.33
N LEU A 220 -2.02 29.22 -3.00
CA LEU A 220 -3.40 28.79 -2.70
C LEU A 220 -3.46 27.50 -1.90
N PHE A 221 -2.50 26.60 -2.11
CA PHE A 221 -2.48 25.27 -1.53
C PHE A 221 -1.30 25.05 -0.57
N GLY A 222 -0.49 26.08 -0.34
CA GLY A 222 0.58 26.08 0.65
C GLY A 222 1.85 25.35 0.18
N ARG A 223 2.75 25.10 1.14
CA ARG A 223 4.14 24.70 0.89
C ARG A 223 4.34 23.44 0.05
N GLY A 224 3.39 22.49 0.05
CA GLY A 224 3.52 21.20 -0.63
C GLY A 224 2.93 21.17 -2.05
N ALA A 225 2.68 22.33 -2.65
CA ALA A 225 2.03 22.45 -3.97
C ALA A 225 3.03 22.89 -5.05
N GLU A 226 4.29 22.47 -4.96
CA GLU A 226 5.35 22.86 -5.91
C GLU A 226 5.06 22.35 -7.32
N LEU A 227 4.47 21.15 -7.44
CA LEU A 227 4.14 20.54 -8.73
C LEU A 227 2.69 20.73 -9.14
N GLY A 228 1.81 21.05 -8.18
CA GLY A 228 0.38 21.17 -8.39
C GLY A 228 -0.44 20.82 -7.16
N ALA A 229 -1.75 20.71 -7.38
CA ALA A 229 -2.70 20.32 -6.35
C ALA A 229 -3.82 19.44 -6.94
N VAL A 230 -4.35 18.54 -6.12
CA VAL A 230 -5.54 17.73 -6.38
C VAL A 230 -6.56 18.06 -5.31
N GLU A 231 -7.78 18.43 -5.71
CA GLU A 231 -8.89 18.75 -4.82
C GLU A 231 -10.05 17.77 -5.08
N PHE A 232 -10.45 17.05 -4.04
CA PHE A 232 -11.64 16.20 -4.03
C PHE A 232 -12.82 17.00 -3.49
N VAL A 233 -13.86 17.19 -4.30
CA VAL A 233 -15.06 17.90 -3.90
C VAL A 233 -16.19 16.90 -3.76
N ARG A 234 -16.65 16.67 -2.53
CA ARG A 234 -17.73 15.72 -2.23
C ARG A 234 -19.10 16.39 -2.42
N ASN A 235 -20.13 15.60 -2.74
CA ASN A 235 -21.49 16.16 -2.81
C ASN A 235 -21.94 16.65 -1.43
N LYS A 236 -22.43 17.89 -1.38
CA LYS A 236 -23.04 18.49 -0.20
C LYS A 236 -24.48 17.99 -0.01
N ALA A 237 -25.02 18.16 1.19
CA ALA A 237 -26.45 17.99 1.42
C ALA A 237 -27.25 19.06 0.66
N ALA A 238 -28.38 18.66 0.08
CA ALA A 238 -29.21 19.51 -0.77
C ALA A 238 -30.66 19.58 -0.26
N ASP A 239 -31.39 20.65 -0.62
CA ASP A 239 -32.78 20.88 -0.21
C ASP A 239 -33.82 20.06 -1.00
N GLU A 240 -33.42 18.88 -1.48
CA GLU A 240 -34.27 17.97 -2.24
C GLU A 240 -34.11 16.55 -1.73
N PHE A 241 -35.20 15.79 -1.70
CA PHE A 241 -35.09 14.38 -1.33
C PHE A 241 -34.46 13.60 -2.47
N GLY A 242 -33.47 12.75 -2.17
CA GLY A 242 -32.81 11.92 -3.17
C GLY A 242 -32.26 10.64 -2.57
N ILE A 243 -32.32 9.55 -3.34
CA ILE A 243 -31.70 8.27 -2.99
C ILE A 243 -30.92 7.78 -4.21
N ASP A 244 -29.71 7.31 -3.98
CA ASP A 244 -28.89 6.62 -4.97
C ASP A 244 -28.38 5.31 -4.35
N LEU A 245 -28.44 4.21 -5.11
CA LEU A 245 -27.97 2.91 -4.68
C LEU A 245 -27.33 2.19 -5.86
N SER A 246 -26.07 1.81 -5.69
CA SER A 246 -25.30 1.05 -6.65
C SER A 246 -24.83 -0.25 -6.01
N MET A 247 -24.97 -1.35 -6.73
CA MET A 247 -24.52 -2.67 -6.33
C MET A 247 -23.72 -3.29 -7.48
N LEU A 248 -22.57 -3.85 -7.15
CA LEU A 248 -21.69 -4.53 -8.10
C LEU A 248 -21.31 -5.90 -7.56
N TYR A 249 -21.38 -6.90 -8.44
CA TYR A 249 -20.83 -8.23 -8.22
C TYR A 249 -19.90 -8.58 -9.38
N GLY A 250 -18.68 -9.03 -9.08
CA GLY A 250 -17.62 -9.18 -10.07
C GLY A 250 -16.74 -10.43 -9.90
N ASN A 251 -15.65 -10.46 -10.66
CA ASN A 251 -14.60 -11.48 -10.52
C ASN A 251 -13.95 -11.44 -9.12
N TYR A 252 -13.29 -12.53 -8.74
CA TYR A 252 -12.69 -12.68 -7.40
C TYR A 252 -13.66 -12.36 -6.26
N ASN A 253 -14.92 -12.79 -6.42
CA ASN A 253 -15.97 -12.59 -5.42
C ASN A 253 -16.17 -11.11 -5.03
N GLN A 254 -15.93 -10.20 -5.97
CA GLN A 254 -16.09 -8.77 -5.72
C GLN A 254 -17.55 -8.45 -5.35
N ARG A 255 -17.73 -7.67 -4.30
CA ARG A 255 -19.02 -7.16 -3.82
C ARG A 255 -18.81 -5.71 -3.46
N LYS A 256 -19.39 -4.79 -4.23
CA LYS A 256 -19.37 -3.36 -3.89
C LYS A 256 -20.80 -2.85 -3.75
N VAL A 257 -21.06 -2.09 -2.69
CA VAL A 257 -22.35 -1.45 -2.45
C VAL A 257 -22.08 0.00 -2.06
N VAL A 258 -22.55 0.93 -2.89
CA VAL A 258 -22.53 2.37 -2.60
C VAL A 258 -23.95 2.82 -2.43
N GLY A 259 -24.24 3.51 -1.34
CA GLY A 259 -25.58 4.04 -1.08
C GLY A 259 -25.52 5.47 -0.60
N VAL A 260 -26.52 6.25 -1.00
CA VAL A 260 -26.69 7.65 -0.61
C VAL A 260 -28.17 7.89 -0.32
N VAL A 261 -28.44 8.60 0.76
CA VAL A 261 -29.74 9.20 1.03
C VAL A 261 -29.56 10.68 1.38
N ASN A 262 -30.30 11.54 0.70
CA ASN A 262 -30.38 12.96 0.95
C ASN A 262 -31.80 13.31 1.40
N THR A 263 -31.91 13.93 2.56
CA THR A 263 -33.19 14.25 3.20
C THR A 263 -33.20 15.73 3.60
N PRO A 264 -34.05 16.57 2.97
CA PRO A 264 -34.31 17.90 3.46
C PRO A 264 -35.23 17.84 4.69
N ALA A 265 -35.02 18.72 5.67
CA ALA A 265 -35.94 18.90 6.79
C ALA A 265 -36.32 20.38 6.94
N GLY A 266 -37.43 20.74 6.29
CA GLY A 266 -37.88 22.13 6.20
C GLY A 266 -36.96 22.96 5.30
N SER A 267 -36.96 24.28 5.50
CA SER A 267 -36.15 25.23 4.72
C SER A 267 -34.83 25.62 5.39
N VAL A 268 -34.47 24.97 6.50
CA VAL A 268 -33.36 25.38 7.37
C VAL A 268 -32.28 24.33 7.51
N PHE A 269 -32.53 23.11 7.03
CA PHE A 269 -31.64 21.98 7.23
C PHE A 269 -31.80 20.95 6.13
N ALA A 270 -30.68 20.42 5.65
CA ALA A 270 -30.65 19.20 4.88
C ALA A 270 -29.54 18.27 5.38
N ASN A 271 -29.80 16.97 5.29
CA ASN A 271 -28.85 15.92 5.64
C ASN A 271 -28.60 15.01 4.45
N ARG A 272 -27.37 14.54 4.33
CA ARG A 272 -26.94 13.55 3.36
C ARG A 272 -26.12 12.49 4.07
N PHE A 273 -26.54 11.25 3.98
CA PHE A 273 -25.77 10.11 4.45
C PHE A 273 -25.34 9.27 3.26
N ALA A 274 -24.06 8.95 3.19
CA ALA A 274 -23.47 8.11 2.17
C ALA A 274 -22.63 7.01 2.80
N PHE A 275 -22.62 5.84 2.18
CA PHE A 275 -21.76 4.73 2.58
C PHE A 275 -21.22 4.00 1.36
N ASP A 276 -20.08 3.36 1.56
CA ASP A 276 -19.45 2.45 0.62
C ASP A 276 -18.99 1.20 1.36
N TYR A 277 -19.29 0.05 0.80
CA TYR A 277 -18.76 -1.24 1.20
C TYR A 277 -18.11 -1.86 -0.03
N ASN A 278 -16.83 -2.20 0.08
CA ASN A 278 -16.04 -2.73 -1.01
C ASN A 278 -15.29 -3.97 -0.55
N TYR A 279 -15.63 -5.12 -1.12
CA TYR A 279 -14.96 -6.39 -0.86
C TYR A 279 -14.51 -7.02 -2.18
N HIS A 280 -13.28 -7.52 -2.22
CA HIS A 280 -12.70 -8.23 -3.36
C HIS A 280 -11.64 -9.21 -2.85
N ASP A 281 -11.75 -10.49 -3.19
CA ASP A 281 -10.74 -11.48 -2.80
C ASP A 281 -9.38 -11.08 -3.40
N GLY A 282 -8.29 -11.37 -2.70
CA GLY A 282 -6.97 -11.17 -3.28
C GLY A 282 -6.82 -11.90 -4.62
N PHE A 283 -6.29 -11.24 -5.65
CA PHE A 283 -6.12 -11.88 -6.96
C PHE A 283 -4.79 -12.66 -7.06
N ILE A 284 -3.83 -12.39 -6.17
CA ILE A 284 -2.55 -13.10 -6.10
C ILE A 284 -2.64 -14.20 -5.05
N LYS A 285 -2.33 -15.44 -5.44
CA LYS A 285 -2.24 -16.55 -4.49
C LYS A 285 -0.89 -16.50 -3.78
N ASN A 286 -0.88 -16.65 -2.46
CA ASN A 286 0.34 -16.91 -1.70
C ASN A 286 0.44 -18.41 -1.43
N GLU A 287 1.53 -19.04 -1.86
CA GLU A 287 1.80 -20.47 -1.65
C GLU A 287 2.01 -20.82 -0.18
N ALA A 288 2.42 -19.85 0.65
CA ALA A 288 2.44 -20.00 2.12
C ALA A 288 1.04 -19.92 2.77
N GLY A 289 0.01 -19.61 1.98
CA GLY A 289 -1.40 -19.59 2.39
C GLY A 289 -2.05 -18.22 2.23
N GLY A 290 -3.36 -18.21 1.93
CA GLY A 290 -4.13 -16.99 1.73
C GLY A 290 -4.01 -16.42 0.32
N ARG A 291 -4.58 -15.22 0.14
CA ARG A 291 -4.59 -14.47 -1.12
C ARG A 291 -4.28 -13.01 -0.83
N LEU A 292 -3.43 -12.40 -1.64
CA LEU A 292 -2.90 -11.05 -1.50
C LEU A 292 -3.54 -10.09 -2.49
N ASN A 293 -3.40 -8.79 -2.22
CA ASN A 293 -3.93 -7.69 -3.05
C ASN A 293 -5.47 -7.73 -3.13
N GLY A 294 -6.12 -8.06 -2.01
CA GLY A 294 -7.56 -7.98 -1.86
C GLY A 294 -8.01 -6.65 -1.26
N VAL A 295 -9.32 -6.44 -1.23
CA VAL A 295 -9.95 -5.25 -0.66
C VAL A 295 -11.06 -5.70 0.30
N ASN A 296 -11.16 -5.02 1.43
CA ASN A 296 -12.19 -5.16 2.43
C ASN A 296 -12.31 -3.84 3.20
N THR A 297 -13.12 -2.96 2.65
CA THR A 297 -13.26 -1.59 3.10
C THR A 297 -14.71 -1.26 3.39
N ILE A 298 -14.94 -0.53 4.48
CA ILE A 298 -16.19 0.15 4.77
C ILE A 298 -15.93 1.63 5.00
N ALA A 299 -16.69 2.49 4.34
CA ALA A 299 -16.62 3.93 4.51
C ALA A 299 -18.01 4.52 4.72
N LEU A 300 -18.11 5.48 5.62
CA LEU A 300 -19.34 6.16 6.01
C LEU A 300 -19.11 7.67 5.97
N ARG A 301 -20.11 8.42 5.53
CA ARG A 301 -20.11 9.88 5.56
C ARG A 301 -21.49 10.41 5.91
N ASN A 302 -21.55 11.32 6.88
CA ASN A 302 -22.71 12.17 7.07
C ASN A 302 -22.33 13.62 6.77
N SER A 303 -23.09 14.28 5.92
CA SER A 303 -22.95 15.68 5.56
C SER A 303 -24.26 16.39 5.91
N SER A 304 -24.18 17.46 6.67
CA SER A 304 -25.32 18.30 7.05
C SER A 304 -25.08 19.72 6.60
N VAL A 305 -26.15 20.41 6.21
CA VAL A 305 -26.15 21.87 6.01
C VAL A 305 -27.23 22.49 6.89
N PHE A 306 -26.89 23.59 7.54
CA PHE A 306 -27.82 24.43 8.27
C PHE A 306 -27.86 25.81 7.60
N HIS A 307 -29.03 26.23 7.13
CA HIS A 307 -29.24 27.55 6.56
C HIS A 307 -29.51 28.55 7.68
N LEU A 308 -28.45 29.22 8.15
CA LEU A 308 -28.45 30.20 9.23
C LEU A 308 -28.88 31.58 8.73
N GLY A 309 -30.08 31.68 8.15
CA GLY A 309 -30.58 32.89 7.51
C GLY A 309 -30.65 32.75 5.99
N LYS A 310 -30.64 33.87 5.26
CA LYS A 310 -30.80 33.86 3.79
C LYS A 310 -29.50 33.66 3.00
N GLU A 311 -28.35 33.88 3.63
CA GLU A 311 -27.06 33.96 2.95
C GLU A 311 -25.93 33.34 3.79
N THR A 312 -26.26 32.51 4.77
CA THR A 312 -25.27 31.91 5.66
C THR A 312 -25.54 30.44 5.79
N ASP A 313 -24.59 29.62 5.39
CA ASP A 313 -24.67 28.17 5.44
C ASP A 313 -23.58 27.62 6.35
N LEU A 314 -23.97 26.76 7.29
CA LEU A 314 -23.05 25.98 8.09
C LEU A 314 -23.07 24.53 7.62
N HIS A 315 -21.99 24.09 7.01
CA HIS A 315 -21.78 22.71 6.63
C HIS A 315 -21.03 21.96 7.74
N ILE A 316 -21.50 20.76 8.06
CA ILE A 316 -20.85 19.86 9.00
C ILE A 316 -20.73 18.49 8.33
N VAL A 317 -19.52 17.93 8.30
CA VAL A 317 -19.26 16.60 7.75
C VAL A 317 -18.51 15.75 8.76
N PHE A 318 -18.97 14.52 8.93
CA PHE A 318 -18.26 13.46 9.64
C PHE A 318 -18.02 12.32 8.66
N ASP A 319 -16.78 11.85 8.57
CA ASP A 319 -16.43 10.67 7.77
C ASP A 319 -15.59 9.67 8.58
N TYR A 320 -15.78 8.39 8.26
CA TYR A 320 -15.01 7.30 8.82
C TYR A 320 -14.82 6.22 7.76
N GLN A 321 -13.61 5.69 7.67
CA GLN A 321 -13.25 4.58 6.80
C GLN A 321 -12.43 3.57 7.61
N ARG A 322 -12.74 2.29 7.40
CA ARG A 322 -11.97 1.16 7.91
C ARG A 322 -11.60 0.22 6.77
N ASP A 323 -10.32 -0.11 6.70
CA ASP A 323 -9.75 -1.08 5.79
C ASP A 323 -9.21 -2.27 6.61
N ASP A 324 -9.52 -3.48 6.18
CA ASP A 324 -9.03 -4.75 6.75
C ASP A 324 -8.58 -5.67 5.61
N ASN A 325 -7.60 -5.18 4.86
CA ASN A 325 -7.17 -5.78 3.61
C ASN A 325 -6.13 -6.87 3.89
N PRO A 326 -6.11 -7.96 3.09
CA PRO A 326 -4.98 -8.88 3.14
C PRO A 326 -3.69 -8.17 2.70
N GLY A 327 -2.55 -8.79 2.99
CA GLY A 327 -1.25 -8.29 2.54
C GLY A 327 -1.17 -8.12 1.02
N TYR A 328 -0.14 -7.44 0.58
CA TYR A 328 0.12 -7.14 -0.83
C TYR A 328 1.43 -7.80 -1.24
N SER A 329 1.52 -8.19 -2.50
CA SER A 329 2.65 -8.96 -3.00
C SER A 329 3.85 -8.05 -3.32
N TYR A 330 4.78 -7.89 -2.39
CA TYR A 330 6.12 -7.45 -2.74
C TYR A 330 6.96 -8.66 -3.12
N GLN A 331 7.33 -8.75 -4.40
CA GLN A 331 8.21 -9.82 -4.89
C GLN A 331 9.38 -9.23 -5.66
N SER A 332 10.55 -9.85 -5.49
CA SER A 332 11.68 -9.61 -6.38
C SER A 332 11.31 -10.09 -7.79
N LYS A 333 11.76 -9.36 -8.82
CA LYS A 333 11.63 -9.79 -10.22
C LYS A 333 12.33 -11.12 -10.50
N LYS A 334 13.30 -11.47 -9.65
CA LYS A 334 14.08 -12.70 -9.72
C LYS A 334 14.01 -13.39 -8.37
N GLN A 335 13.53 -14.62 -8.36
CA GLN A 335 13.63 -15.49 -7.20
C GLN A 335 14.73 -16.50 -7.47
N TYR A 336 15.65 -16.60 -6.53
CA TYR A 336 16.72 -17.61 -6.55
C TYR A 336 16.21 -18.83 -5.80
N ASP A 337 16.28 -19.99 -6.42
CA ASP A 337 16.09 -21.24 -5.71
C ASP A 337 17.33 -21.59 -4.87
N ILE A 338 17.24 -22.69 -4.13
CA ILE A 338 18.34 -23.19 -3.27
C ILE A 338 19.60 -23.58 -4.05
N ASN A 339 19.50 -23.77 -5.37
CA ASN A 339 20.61 -24.10 -6.26
C ASN A 339 21.20 -22.85 -6.94
N GLY A 340 20.64 -21.67 -6.66
CA GLY A 340 21.00 -20.42 -7.33
C GLY A 340 20.42 -20.28 -8.74
N GLU A 341 19.52 -21.18 -9.14
CA GLU A 341 18.78 -21.03 -10.39
C GLU A 341 17.78 -19.88 -10.26
N VAL A 342 17.71 -19.07 -11.31
CA VAL A 342 16.87 -17.88 -11.33
C VAL A 342 15.55 -18.23 -12.00
N THR A 343 14.46 -18.14 -11.23
CA THR A 343 13.13 -18.05 -11.83
C THR A 343 12.84 -16.59 -12.14
N ASP A 344 12.67 -16.28 -13.43
CA ASP A 344 12.17 -14.99 -13.88
C ASP A 344 10.66 -14.90 -13.59
N LEU A 345 10.32 -14.19 -12.50
CA LEU A 345 8.95 -13.95 -12.07
C LEU A 345 8.28 -12.81 -12.86
N ASN A 346 9.01 -12.16 -13.75
CA ASN A 346 8.55 -11.02 -14.55
C ASN A 346 7.59 -11.41 -15.69
N LYS A 347 7.05 -12.65 -15.69
CA LYS A 347 6.13 -13.15 -16.72
C LYS A 347 4.70 -12.62 -16.58
N SER A 348 4.23 -12.37 -15.36
CA SER A 348 2.88 -11.84 -15.11
C SER A 348 2.77 -11.22 -13.71
N PRO A 349 2.12 -10.05 -13.57
CA PRO A 349 1.80 -9.48 -12.25
C PRO A 349 0.78 -10.32 -11.46
N PHE A 350 0.16 -11.32 -12.09
CA PHE A 350 -0.80 -12.25 -11.47
C PHE A 350 -0.16 -13.58 -11.06
N THR A 351 1.16 -13.70 -11.15
CA THR A 351 1.87 -14.93 -10.75
C THR A 351 1.72 -15.15 -9.25
N SER A 352 1.57 -16.40 -8.84
CA SER A 352 1.54 -16.75 -7.41
C SER A 352 2.89 -16.43 -6.77
N VAL A 353 2.85 -16.00 -5.52
CA VAL A 353 4.04 -15.67 -4.74
C VAL A 353 4.20 -16.67 -3.60
N ASN A 354 5.37 -16.73 -3.00
CA ASN A 354 5.62 -17.52 -1.81
C ASN A 354 6.25 -16.61 -0.77
N LEU A 355 5.42 -15.74 -0.19
CA LEU A 355 5.83 -14.81 0.87
C LEU A 355 5.56 -15.48 2.20
N ASN A 356 6.53 -15.42 3.11
CA ASN A 356 6.33 -15.99 4.43
C ASN A 356 5.16 -15.30 5.17
N LEU A 357 4.74 -15.84 6.31
CA LEU A 357 3.53 -15.43 7.08
C LEU A 357 2.17 -15.65 6.37
N GLY A 358 2.12 -15.88 5.06
CA GLY A 358 0.91 -16.35 4.38
C GLY A 358 -0.29 -15.40 4.55
N LYS A 359 -1.32 -15.88 5.26
CA LYS A 359 -2.55 -15.15 5.59
C LYS A 359 -2.38 -14.11 6.71
N ASP A 360 -1.26 -14.19 7.46
CA ASP A 360 -0.96 -13.28 8.56
C ASP A 360 -0.33 -11.97 8.06
N LEU A 361 -0.06 -11.86 6.75
CA LEU A 361 0.19 -10.60 6.07
C LEU A 361 -1.12 -9.81 5.92
N TYR A 362 -1.14 -8.56 6.35
CA TYR A 362 -2.33 -7.71 6.30
C TYR A 362 -2.00 -6.23 6.25
N MET A 363 -3.01 -5.43 5.89
CA MET A 363 -3.01 -3.98 5.98
C MET A 363 -4.33 -3.51 6.57
N LYS A 364 -4.25 -2.96 7.78
CA LYS A 364 -5.40 -2.40 8.49
C LYS A 364 -5.26 -0.89 8.59
N ARG A 365 -6.36 -0.18 8.40
CA ARG A 365 -6.41 1.26 8.58
C ARG A 365 -7.75 1.70 9.15
N ASP A 366 -7.69 2.58 10.14
CA ASP A 366 -8.82 3.38 10.61
C ASP A 366 -8.53 4.85 10.25
N LEU A 367 -9.46 5.49 9.58
CA LEU A 367 -9.36 6.89 9.14
C LEU A 367 -10.65 7.61 9.48
N GLY A 368 -10.57 8.74 10.18
CA GLY A 368 -11.72 9.52 10.60
C GLY A 368 -11.52 11.01 10.40
N GLY A 369 -12.58 11.71 10.02
CA GLY A 369 -12.58 13.13 9.71
C GLY A 369 -13.77 13.86 10.30
N PHE A 370 -13.53 15.11 10.69
CA PHE A 370 -14.55 16.12 10.96
C PHE A 370 -14.23 17.37 10.15
N LEU A 371 -15.26 17.93 9.53
CA LEU A 371 -15.18 19.18 8.78
C LEU A 371 -16.34 20.06 9.21
N MET A 372 -16.03 21.33 9.47
CA MET A 372 -17.01 22.40 9.63
C MET A 372 -16.67 23.51 8.65
N GLN A 373 -17.65 23.95 7.86
CA GLN A 373 -17.49 25.10 6.97
C GLN A 373 -18.60 26.09 7.22
N LEU A 374 -18.24 27.36 7.39
CA LEU A 374 -19.19 28.46 7.49
C LEU A 374 -19.01 29.36 6.27
N ASP A 375 -20.02 29.37 5.42
CA ASP A 375 -20.11 30.22 4.25
C ASP A 375 -21.09 31.36 4.55
N SER A 376 -20.69 32.61 4.33
CA SER A 376 -21.56 33.77 4.53
C SER A 376 -21.43 34.81 3.43
N GLY A 377 -22.58 35.24 2.91
CA GLY A 377 -22.73 36.13 1.76
C GLY A 377 -22.93 35.34 0.47
N ASP A 378 -23.82 35.80 -0.40
CA ASP A 378 -24.07 35.15 -1.69
C ASP A 378 -23.01 35.57 -2.74
N PRO A 379 -22.18 34.64 -3.26
CA PRO A 379 -21.23 34.93 -4.33
C PRO A 379 -21.88 35.39 -5.64
N LYS A 380 -23.17 35.10 -5.83
CA LYS A 380 -23.98 35.49 -7.00
C LYS A 380 -24.67 36.83 -6.81
N ASP A 381 -24.77 37.35 -5.58
CA ASP A 381 -25.35 38.67 -5.32
C ASP A 381 -24.39 39.77 -5.77
N SER A 382 -24.68 40.34 -6.94
CA SER A 382 -23.93 41.45 -7.55
C SER A 382 -23.91 42.74 -6.73
N THR A 383 -24.69 42.84 -5.65
CA THR A 383 -24.79 44.03 -4.81
C THR A 383 -23.85 44.01 -3.60
N ARG A 384 -23.25 42.85 -3.26
CA ARG A 384 -22.36 42.71 -2.10
C ARG A 384 -20.90 42.53 -2.49
N HIS A 385 -20.04 43.26 -1.76
CA HIS A 385 -18.62 43.38 -2.05
C HIS A 385 -17.73 42.43 -1.25
N PHE A 386 -18.29 41.68 -0.29
CA PHE A 386 -17.54 40.82 0.63
C PHE A 386 -18.29 39.52 0.93
N THR A 387 -17.59 38.39 0.85
CA THR A 387 -18.07 37.08 1.35
C THR A 387 -17.08 36.55 2.37
N PHE A 388 -17.56 35.83 3.37
CA PHE A 388 -16.73 35.17 4.38
C PHE A 388 -16.82 33.66 4.24
N HIS A 389 -15.68 33.00 4.39
CA HIS A 389 -15.56 31.56 4.40
C HIS A 389 -14.66 31.15 5.57
N SER A 390 -15.10 30.21 6.39
CA SER A 390 -14.28 29.52 7.39
C SER A 390 -14.34 28.03 7.12
N THR A 391 -13.20 27.35 7.23
CA THR A 391 -13.10 25.89 7.16
C THR A 391 -12.25 25.38 8.32
N THR A 392 -12.89 24.63 9.21
CA THR A 392 -12.22 23.83 10.25
C THR A 392 -12.17 22.38 9.81
N GLY A 393 -10.98 21.78 9.79
CA GLY A 393 -10.77 20.37 9.49
C GLY A 393 -10.05 19.67 10.64
N VAL A 394 -10.53 18.51 11.05
CA VAL A 394 -9.85 17.60 11.98
C VAL A 394 -9.77 16.24 11.31
N ARG A 395 -8.60 15.61 11.38
CA ARG A 395 -8.40 14.27 10.82
C ARG A 395 -7.48 13.44 11.69
N ALA A 396 -7.83 12.17 11.84
CA ALA A 396 -7.04 11.21 12.57
C ALA A 396 -6.98 9.90 11.80
N PHE A 397 -5.84 9.23 11.87
CA PHE A 397 -5.69 7.91 11.29
C PHE A 397 -4.80 7.02 12.15
N LYS A 398 -5.00 5.71 12.01
CA LYS A 398 -4.13 4.67 12.53
C LYS A 398 -4.00 3.58 11.47
N THR A 399 -2.77 3.15 11.19
CA THR A 399 -2.47 2.02 10.33
C THR A 399 -1.68 0.97 11.10
N ASP A 400 -1.85 -0.28 10.67
CA ASP A 400 -1.16 -1.46 11.15
C ASP A 400 -0.97 -2.39 9.95
N GLU A 401 0.26 -2.56 9.51
CA GLU A 401 0.62 -3.31 8.32
C GLU A 401 1.71 -4.34 8.66
N VAL A 402 1.52 -5.58 8.25
CA VAL A 402 2.52 -6.65 8.36
C VAL A 402 2.85 -7.14 6.96
N TYR A 403 4.15 -7.12 6.63
CA TYR A 403 4.66 -7.40 5.29
C TYR A 403 5.97 -8.20 5.34
N ASP A 404 6.18 -8.98 4.30
CA ASP A 404 7.44 -9.67 4.00
C ASP A 404 8.39 -8.67 3.32
N ILE A 405 9.61 -8.52 3.85
CA ILE A 405 10.58 -7.53 3.36
C ILE A 405 11.44 -8.09 2.24
N ASP A 406 11.89 -9.34 2.37
CA ASP A 406 12.81 -9.95 1.43
C ASP A 406 12.12 -10.54 0.20
N GLY A 407 10.80 -10.70 0.26
CA GLY A 407 9.97 -11.21 -0.82
C GLY A 407 10.19 -12.71 -1.05
N THR A 408 10.53 -13.47 0.00
CA THR A 408 10.88 -14.89 -0.11
C THR A 408 10.11 -15.77 0.87
N MET A 409 10.12 -17.08 0.61
CA MET A 409 9.46 -18.02 1.51
C MET A 409 10.20 -18.23 2.83
N LEU A 410 11.45 -17.74 2.92
CA LEU A 410 12.29 -17.91 4.08
C LEU A 410 11.94 -16.81 5.09
N ASP A 411 11.91 -17.18 6.37
CA ASP A 411 11.60 -16.24 7.45
C ASP A 411 12.82 -15.38 7.80
N ILE A 412 13.38 -14.67 6.82
CA ILE A 412 14.63 -13.92 6.99
C ILE A 412 14.33 -12.62 7.73
N VAL A 413 13.50 -11.75 7.15
CA VAL A 413 13.12 -10.47 7.78
C VAL A 413 11.66 -10.13 7.46
N ASN A 414 10.87 -9.94 8.51
CA ASN A 414 9.51 -9.40 8.44
C ASN A 414 9.46 -7.97 8.93
N GLY A 415 8.56 -7.20 8.32
CA GLY A 415 8.25 -5.83 8.70
C GLY A 415 6.86 -5.73 9.29
N GLU A 416 6.75 -4.93 10.35
CA GLU A 416 5.48 -4.39 10.81
C GLU A 416 5.60 -2.86 10.84
N GLU A 417 4.66 -2.17 10.21
CA GLU A 417 4.56 -0.71 10.19
C GLU A 417 3.33 -0.27 10.99
N LEU A 418 3.59 0.49 12.06
CA LEU A 418 2.56 1.10 12.89
C LEU A 418 2.63 2.61 12.73
N THR A 419 1.61 3.19 12.09
CA THR A 419 1.51 4.63 11.95
C THR A 419 0.26 5.17 12.62
N LYS A 420 0.37 6.32 13.28
CA LYS A 420 -0.78 7.11 13.71
C LYS A 420 -0.55 8.58 13.43
N GLY A 421 -1.61 9.27 13.05
CA GLY A 421 -1.55 10.70 12.79
C GLY A 421 -2.79 11.40 13.28
N PHE A 422 -2.59 12.65 13.69
CA PHE A 422 -3.65 13.58 14.03
C PHE A 422 -3.30 14.94 13.41
N GLN A 423 -4.27 15.57 12.78
CA GLN A 423 -4.14 16.93 12.25
C GLN A 423 -5.39 17.75 12.55
N VAL A 424 -5.18 19.05 12.75
CA VAL A 424 -6.23 20.07 12.80
C VAL A 424 -5.81 21.24 11.94
N SER A 425 -6.77 21.80 11.20
CA SER A 425 -6.58 22.97 10.37
C SER A 425 -7.76 23.93 10.56
N GLU A 426 -7.47 25.22 10.52
CA GLU A 426 -8.47 26.29 10.42
C GLU A 426 -8.05 27.21 9.28
N GLU A 427 -9.00 27.61 8.46
CA GLU A 427 -8.81 28.64 7.43
C GLU A 427 -9.93 29.66 7.54
N LEU A 428 -9.58 30.93 7.68
CA LEU A 428 -10.49 32.07 7.61
C LEU A 428 -10.19 32.87 6.35
N ARG A 429 -11.20 33.14 5.53
CA ARG A 429 -11.05 33.88 4.27
C ARG A 429 -12.17 34.90 4.11
N TRP A 430 -11.78 36.13 3.79
CA TRP A 430 -12.68 37.17 3.28
C TRP A 430 -12.36 37.40 1.82
N ASN A 431 -13.30 37.11 0.94
CA ASN A 431 -13.21 37.48 -0.47
C ASN A 431 -13.85 38.84 -0.66
N TRP A 432 -13.32 39.62 -1.60
CA TRP A 432 -13.87 40.91 -1.98
C TRP A 432 -13.86 41.12 -3.49
N ARG A 433 -14.86 41.85 -3.99
CA ARG A 433 -14.97 42.19 -5.42
C ARG A 433 -15.57 43.58 -5.59
N THR A 434 -14.91 44.40 -6.43
CA THR A 434 -15.40 45.73 -6.79
C THR A 434 -16.68 45.66 -7.62
N THR A 435 -17.53 46.69 -7.54
CA THR A 435 -18.76 46.82 -8.34
C THR A 435 -18.50 46.73 -9.84
N SER A 436 -17.35 47.25 -10.29
CA SER A 436 -16.93 47.18 -11.70
C SER A 436 -16.45 45.80 -12.14
N LYS A 437 -16.30 44.84 -11.21
CA LYS A 437 -15.69 43.51 -11.40
C LYS A 437 -14.27 43.53 -11.98
N LYS A 438 -13.63 44.71 -12.07
CA LYS A 438 -12.26 44.85 -12.59
C LYS A 438 -11.19 44.44 -11.57
N LEU A 439 -11.52 44.56 -10.29
CA LEU A 439 -10.63 44.21 -9.19
C LEU A 439 -11.37 43.33 -8.19
N GLU A 440 -10.69 42.27 -7.80
CA GLU A 440 -11.15 41.22 -6.89
C GLU A 440 -9.95 40.62 -6.17
N GLY A 441 -10.18 40.05 -5.01
CA GLY A 441 -9.14 39.37 -4.25
C GLY A 441 -9.69 38.76 -2.98
N PHE A 442 -8.78 38.27 -2.14
CA PHE A 442 -9.12 37.78 -0.81
C PHE A 442 -7.98 38.08 0.16
N PHE A 443 -8.31 38.08 1.45
CA PHE A 443 -7.35 38.05 2.53
C PHE A 443 -7.83 37.06 3.59
N GLY A 444 -6.92 36.55 4.42
CA GLY A 444 -7.26 35.50 5.35
C GLY A 444 -6.10 35.09 6.25
N ALA A 445 -6.37 34.11 7.10
CA ALA A 445 -5.40 33.46 7.96
C ALA A 445 -5.65 31.96 7.96
N SER A 446 -4.59 31.17 8.03
CA SER A 446 -4.69 29.73 8.20
C SER A 446 -3.81 29.24 9.34
N TYR A 447 -4.30 28.22 10.03
CA TYR A 447 -3.60 27.49 11.06
C TYR A 447 -3.59 26.01 10.68
N PHE A 448 -2.46 25.35 10.83
CA PHE A 448 -2.32 23.92 10.61
C PHE A 448 -1.41 23.35 11.69
N TYR A 449 -1.89 22.33 12.38
CA TYR A 449 -1.14 21.56 13.35
C TYR A 449 -1.28 20.09 13.03
N GLU A 450 -0.17 19.36 13.09
CA GLU A 450 -0.16 17.92 12.94
C GLU A 450 0.78 17.28 13.96
N ARG A 451 0.47 16.04 14.31
CA ARG A 451 1.33 15.15 15.08
C ARG A 451 1.23 13.75 14.49
N ASN A 452 2.34 13.28 13.92
CA ASN A 452 2.45 11.96 13.32
C ASN A 452 3.50 11.15 14.10
N GLN A 453 3.22 9.86 14.28
CA GLN A 453 4.18 8.87 14.77
C GLN A 453 4.21 7.73 13.77
N HIS A 454 5.42 7.33 13.40
CA HIS A 454 5.69 6.25 12.48
C HIS A 454 6.66 5.29 13.18
N GLN A 455 6.33 4.01 13.26
CA GLN A 455 7.17 2.99 13.89
C GLN A 455 7.35 1.81 12.94
N TYR A 456 8.60 1.52 12.63
CA TYR A 456 9.01 0.30 11.93
C TYR A 456 9.47 -0.72 12.97
N ILE A 457 8.92 -1.93 12.89
CA ILE A 457 9.33 -3.07 13.69
C ILE A 457 9.85 -4.11 12.71
N PHE A 458 11.09 -4.55 12.92
CA PHE A 458 11.71 -5.62 12.16
C PHE A 458 11.84 -6.84 13.06
N SER A 459 11.39 -7.98 12.56
CA SER A 459 11.66 -9.27 13.18
C SER A 459 12.35 -10.17 12.17
N GLY A 460 13.21 -11.07 12.63
CA GLY A 460 13.93 -11.96 11.74
C GLY A 460 14.39 -13.20 12.46
N ASN A 461 14.47 -14.30 11.72
CA ASN A 461 14.88 -15.58 12.29
C ASN A 461 16.39 -15.77 12.12
N LEU A 462 17.10 -15.80 13.24
CA LEU A 462 18.56 -15.96 13.25
C LEU A 462 19.01 -17.25 12.57
N HIS A 463 18.17 -18.29 12.50
CA HIS A 463 18.49 -19.53 11.80
C HIS A 463 18.72 -19.30 10.30
N TYR A 464 17.99 -18.36 9.68
CA TYR A 464 18.16 -18.01 8.27
C TYR A 464 19.15 -16.85 8.07
N ILE A 465 19.19 -15.89 9.00
CA ILE A 465 20.10 -14.72 8.90
C ILE A 465 21.56 -15.13 9.12
N PHE A 466 21.86 -16.00 10.08
CA PHE A 466 23.23 -16.30 10.49
C PHE A 466 24.08 -16.92 9.37
N PRO A 467 23.58 -17.91 8.60
CA PRO A 467 24.31 -18.44 7.43
C PRO A 467 24.55 -17.39 6.34
N LEU A 468 23.59 -16.48 6.11
CA LEU A 468 23.70 -15.41 5.12
C LEU A 468 24.74 -14.36 5.53
N ALA A 469 24.72 -13.93 6.79
CA ALA A 469 25.62 -12.91 7.32
C ALA A 469 27.07 -13.40 7.44
N LEU A 470 27.26 -14.68 7.74
CA LEU A 470 28.58 -15.24 7.99
C LEU A 470 29.14 -16.07 6.84
N GLY A 471 28.38 -16.38 5.79
CA GLY A 471 28.71 -17.43 4.81
C GLY A 471 30.13 -17.38 4.21
N LYS A 472 30.73 -16.20 4.01
CA LYS A 472 32.12 -16.10 3.51
C LYS A 472 33.17 -16.19 4.62
N ASN A 473 32.91 -15.56 5.76
CA ASN A 473 33.83 -15.51 6.89
C ASN A 473 33.81 -16.83 7.66
N MET A 474 32.64 -17.40 7.94
CA MET A 474 32.48 -18.72 8.55
C MET A 474 33.06 -19.82 7.67
N LYS A 475 32.89 -19.79 6.35
CA LYS A 475 33.56 -20.75 5.46
C LYS A 475 35.08 -20.63 5.53
N THR A 476 35.61 -19.42 5.70
CA THR A 476 37.04 -19.18 5.87
C THR A 476 37.53 -19.66 7.24
N SER A 477 36.82 -19.33 8.31
CA SER A 477 37.10 -19.77 9.68
C SER A 477 37.01 -21.29 9.84
N LEU A 478 35.99 -21.93 9.25
CA LEU A 478 35.84 -23.38 9.20
C LEU A 478 37.01 -24.03 8.48
N LYS A 479 37.44 -23.48 7.34
CA LYS A 479 38.61 -23.99 6.60
C LYS A 479 39.92 -23.86 7.37
N SER A 480 40.03 -22.94 8.33
CA SER A 480 41.20 -22.80 9.20
C SER A 480 41.15 -23.68 10.46
N LEU A 481 40.02 -24.31 10.79
CA LEU A 481 39.91 -25.19 11.97
C LEU A 481 40.89 -26.36 11.96
N PRO A 482 41.12 -27.07 10.83
CA PRO A 482 42.11 -28.15 10.79
C PRO A 482 43.50 -27.68 11.18
N GLU A 483 43.96 -26.56 10.62
CA GLU A 483 45.27 -26.00 10.92
C GLU A 483 45.40 -25.58 12.40
N LEU A 484 44.35 -25.00 12.98
CA LEU A 484 44.32 -24.62 14.40
C LEU A 484 44.38 -25.85 15.33
N ILE A 485 43.64 -26.91 14.99
CA ILE A 485 43.67 -28.18 15.73
C ILE A 485 45.06 -28.80 15.64
N ILE A 486 45.59 -28.90 14.42
CA ILE A 486 46.92 -29.46 14.15
C ILE A 486 47.98 -28.68 14.93
N SER A 487 47.97 -27.34 14.90
CA SER A 487 48.97 -26.53 15.61
C SER A 487 48.92 -26.75 17.12
N ASN A 488 47.73 -26.85 17.71
CA ASN A 488 47.58 -27.07 19.15
C ASN A 488 48.06 -28.47 19.57
N VAL A 489 47.81 -29.49 18.74
CA VAL A 489 48.26 -30.85 18.99
C VAL A 489 49.78 -30.98 18.81
N GLU A 490 50.35 -30.40 17.74
CA GLU A 490 51.79 -30.36 17.49
C GLU A 490 52.54 -29.62 18.60
N GLN A 491 51.98 -28.53 19.14
CA GLN A 491 52.53 -27.85 20.30
C GLN A 491 52.58 -28.76 21.53
N LYS A 492 51.49 -29.48 21.83
CA LYS A 492 51.46 -30.43 22.96
C LYS A 492 52.42 -31.61 22.78
N ILE A 493 52.58 -32.11 21.56
CA ILE A 493 53.59 -33.15 21.24
C ILE A 493 55.00 -32.61 21.51
N THR A 494 55.26 -31.36 21.15
CA THR A 494 56.54 -30.69 21.41
C THR A 494 56.79 -30.53 22.91
N GLU A 495 55.80 -30.07 23.67
CA GLU A 495 55.87 -29.96 25.13
C GLU A 495 56.10 -31.32 25.80
N TRP A 496 55.42 -32.37 25.33
CA TRP A 496 55.63 -33.74 25.77
C TRP A 496 57.05 -34.24 25.46
N ALA A 497 57.54 -33.98 24.24
CA ALA A 497 58.87 -34.39 23.80
C ALA A 497 59.96 -33.76 24.68
N GLU A 498 59.84 -32.47 25.00
CA GLU A 498 60.75 -31.78 25.91
C GLU A 498 60.66 -32.31 27.34
N ALA A 499 59.45 -32.56 27.86
CA ALA A 499 59.27 -33.13 29.21
C ALA A 499 59.89 -34.54 29.33
N LYS A 500 59.83 -35.35 28.27
CA LYS A 500 60.36 -36.71 28.26
C LYS A 500 61.88 -36.78 28.21
N LYS A 501 62.56 -35.78 27.64
CA LYS A 501 64.04 -35.72 27.69
C LYS A 501 64.56 -35.85 29.12
N GLU A 502 63.89 -35.23 30.09
CA GLU A 502 64.27 -35.33 31.50
C GLU A 502 64.06 -36.73 32.08
N ASP A 503 62.97 -37.40 31.70
CA ASP A 503 62.70 -38.79 32.08
C ASP A 503 63.75 -39.76 31.50
N PHE A 504 64.31 -39.46 30.33
CA PHE A 504 65.29 -40.29 29.65
C PHE A 504 66.73 -40.07 30.11
N LYS A 505 67.04 -38.95 30.79
CA LYS A 505 68.37 -38.71 31.40
C LYS A 505 68.82 -39.85 32.32
N LYS A 506 67.89 -40.53 33.00
CA LYS A 506 68.22 -41.68 33.87
C LYS A 506 68.79 -42.90 33.12
N TYR A 507 68.79 -42.87 31.79
CA TYR A 507 69.35 -43.90 30.92
C TYR A 507 70.49 -43.38 30.04
N GLU A 508 70.96 -42.15 30.25
CA GLU A 508 71.94 -41.48 29.36
C GLU A 508 73.25 -42.26 29.21
N ASP A 509 73.68 -42.94 30.26
CA ASP A 509 74.89 -43.76 30.31
C ASP A 509 74.72 -45.18 29.73
N GLN A 510 73.50 -45.57 29.36
CA GLN A 510 73.25 -46.88 28.77
C GLN A 510 73.71 -46.90 27.31
N LYS A 511 74.07 -48.09 26.83
CA LYS A 511 74.42 -48.33 25.42
C LYS A 511 73.34 -49.12 24.73
N VAL A 512 73.03 -48.74 23.50
CA VAL A 512 72.11 -49.45 22.61
C VAL A 512 72.80 -49.76 21.29
N VAL A 513 72.50 -50.93 20.71
CA VAL A 513 73.13 -51.39 19.46
C VAL A 513 72.18 -51.18 18.29
N ILE A 514 72.46 -50.20 17.45
CA ILE A 514 71.65 -49.87 16.28
C ILE A 514 72.39 -50.32 15.03
N GLU A 515 71.76 -51.16 14.20
CA GLU A 515 72.35 -51.68 12.95
C GLU A 515 73.77 -52.25 13.13
N GLY A 516 74.01 -52.94 14.24
CA GLY A 516 75.29 -53.57 14.57
C GLY A 516 76.36 -52.63 15.15
N HIS A 517 76.04 -51.36 15.41
CA HIS A 517 76.95 -50.37 16.00
C HIS A 517 76.45 -49.94 17.40
N GLU A 518 77.35 -49.89 18.39
CA GLU A 518 77.01 -49.40 19.74
C GLU A 518 76.96 -47.87 19.77
N TYR A 519 75.86 -47.32 20.26
CA TYR A 519 75.68 -45.90 20.52
C TYR A 519 75.40 -45.69 22.01
N GLN A 520 75.90 -44.59 22.57
CA GLN A 520 75.40 -44.14 23.86
C GLN A 520 74.02 -43.54 23.69
N VAL A 521 73.12 -43.83 24.62
CA VAL A 521 71.75 -43.30 24.63
C VAL A 521 71.76 -41.77 24.63
N SER A 522 72.69 -41.15 25.36
CA SER A 522 72.93 -39.70 25.36
C SER A 522 73.24 -39.09 23.99
N GLU A 523 73.81 -39.85 23.05
CA GLU A 523 74.21 -39.36 21.73
C GLU A 523 73.05 -39.36 20.71
N ILE A 524 72.00 -40.14 20.98
CA ILE A 524 70.92 -40.39 20.02
C ILE A 524 69.53 -40.00 20.52
N MET A 525 69.37 -39.78 21.83
CA MET A 525 68.06 -39.53 22.48
C MET A 525 67.32 -38.32 21.90
N ASP A 526 68.00 -37.19 21.77
CA ASP A 526 67.37 -35.96 21.26
C ASP A 526 66.88 -36.14 19.82
N THR A 527 67.69 -36.81 18.99
CA THR A 527 67.33 -37.12 17.60
C THR A 527 66.17 -38.11 17.53
N ALA A 528 66.13 -39.11 18.42
CA ALA A 528 65.07 -40.10 18.49
C ALA A 528 63.72 -39.47 18.90
N ILE A 529 63.72 -38.67 19.97
CA ILE A 529 62.53 -37.96 20.46
C ILE A 529 62.02 -36.97 19.40
N ALA A 530 62.91 -36.22 18.74
CA ALA A 530 62.53 -35.29 17.68
C ALA A 530 61.95 -36.00 16.45
N THR A 531 62.53 -37.13 16.04
CA THR A 531 62.05 -37.92 14.89
C THR A 531 60.67 -38.50 15.18
N PHE A 532 60.46 -39.04 16.38
CA PHE A 532 59.16 -39.54 16.82
C PHE A 532 58.10 -38.43 16.84
N ALA A 533 58.39 -37.28 17.45
CA ALA A 533 57.49 -36.13 17.51
C ALA A 533 57.08 -35.67 16.10
N ASN A 534 58.01 -35.65 15.15
CA ASN A 534 57.75 -35.27 13.76
C ASN A 534 56.86 -36.29 13.03
N ASN A 535 57.10 -37.60 13.21
CA ASN A 535 56.30 -38.65 12.57
C ASN A 535 54.85 -38.64 13.08
N VAL A 536 54.65 -38.50 14.40
CA VAL A 536 53.31 -38.41 15.01
C VAL A 536 52.57 -37.16 14.51
N SER A 537 53.26 -36.00 14.50
CA SER A 537 52.71 -34.74 13.98
C SER A 537 52.27 -34.86 12.51
N ALA A 538 53.07 -35.51 11.67
CA ALA A 538 52.76 -35.74 10.26
C ALA A 538 51.54 -36.68 10.08
N SER A 539 51.42 -37.73 10.90
CA SER A 539 50.28 -38.65 10.87
C SER A 539 48.98 -37.94 11.22
N ILE A 540 48.98 -37.18 12.33
CA ILE A 540 47.81 -36.43 12.80
C ILE A 540 47.38 -35.40 11.75
N ARG A 541 48.34 -34.67 11.18
CA ARG A 541 48.09 -33.69 10.11
C ARG A 541 47.41 -34.32 8.90
N ASN A 542 47.85 -35.49 8.44
CA ASN A 542 47.25 -36.15 7.29
C ASN A 542 45.83 -36.63 7.56
N GLN A 543 45.58 -37.22 8.73
CA GLN A 543 44.26 -37.74 9.08
C GLN A 543 43.23 -36.67 9.38
N VAL A 544 43.58 -35.65 10.16
CA VAL A 544 42.69 -34.51 10.46
C VAL A 544 42.27 -33.83 9.16
N ASN A 545 43.23 -33.60 8.24
CA ASN A 545 42.91 -33.03 6.93
C ASN A 545 42.04 -33.95 6.08
N SER A 546 42.31 -35.26 6.06
CA SER A 546 41.52 -36.22 5.28
C SER A 546 40.06 -36.30 5.77
N GLN A 547 39.85 -36.48 7.08
CA GLN A 547 38.51 -36.59 7.65
C GLN A 547 37.75 -35.26 7.60
N PHE A 548 38.44 -34.13 7.85
CA PHE A 548 37.82 -32.82 7.72
C PHE A 548 37.40 -32.52 6.28
N ASN A 549 38.25 -32.82 5.29
CA ASN A 549 37.91 -32.61 3.88
C ASN A 549 36.76 -33.52 3.45
N GLU A 550 36.76 -34.79 3.85
CA GLU A 550 35.66 -35.72 3.58
C GLU A 550 34.34 -35.22 4.18
N TRP A 551 34.34 -34.79 5.45
CA TRP A 551 33.17 -34.19 6.09
C TRP A 551 32.74 -32.90 5.39
N PHE A 552 33.67 -31.97 5.15
CA PHE A 552 33.39 -30.65 4.61
C PHE A 552 32.86 -30.72 3.16
N ASP A 553 33.36 -31.67 2.36
CA ASP A 553 32.89 -31.87 0.99
C ASP A 553 31.57 -32.66 0.94
N ASN A 554 31.36 -33.64 1.83
CA ASN A 554 30.11 -34.40 1.94
C ASN A 554 28.96 -33.60 2.58
N THR A 555 29.26 -32.57 3.38
CA THR A 555 28.26 -31.72 4.01
C THR A 555 27.64 -30.68 3.07
N LYS A 556 28.04 -30.57 1.79
CA LYS A 556 27.40 -29.69 0.80
C LYS A 556 25.87 -29.78 0.77
N ILE A 557 25.29 -30.92 1.15
CA ILE A 557 23.84 -31.18 1.22
C ILE A 557 23.28 -31.05 2.66
N TYR A 558 24.11 -31.14 3.70
CA TYR A 558 23.71 -31.24 5.11
C TYR A 558 23.64 -29.91 5.87
N TRP A 559 24.31 -28.85 5.41
CA TRP A 559 24.19 -27.51 6.00
C TRP A 559 22.76 -26.96 6.01
N GLN A 560 21.84 -27.59 5.27
CA GLN A 560 20.43 -27.25 5.21
C GLN A 560 19.56 -27.98 6.26
N ARG A 561 20.12 -28.93 7.05
CA ARG A 561 19.31 -29.87 7.85
C ARG A 561 19.63 -30.00 9.33
N THR A 562 20.75 -29.48 9.84
CA THR A 562 21.05 -29.59 11.28
C THR A 562 20.89 -28.25 12.01
N PRO A 563 20.01 -28.17 13.02
CA PRO A 563 19.94 -27.06 13.98
C PRO A 563 21.19 -26.93 14.86
N ASP A 564 22.12 -27.88 14.78
CA ASP A 564 23.14 -28.12 15.79
C ASP A 564 24.54 -28.21 15.19
N PHE A 565 24.84 -27.31 14.25
CA PHE A 565 26.16 -27.13 13.64
C PHE A 565 27.33 -27.19 14.65
N PHE A 566 27.15 -26.57 15.82
CA PHE A 566 28.16 -26.57 16.88
C PHE A 566 28.35 -27.95 17.52
N ASN A 567 27.27 -28.72 17.71
CA ASN A 567 27.34 -30.08 18.25
C ASN A 567 27.93 -31.06 17.24
N ASP A 568 27.59 -30.96 15.95
CA ASP A 568 28.16 -31.80 14.89
C ASP A 568 29.66 -31.56 14.73
N THR A 569 30.07 -30.29 14.70
CA THR A 569 31.48 -29.89 14.61
C THR A 569 32.24 -30.34 15.85
N LYS A 570 31.66 -30.17 17.04
CA LYS A 570 32.23 -30.66 18.31
C LYS A 570 32.39 -32.18 18.29
N ASN A 571 31.40 -32.94 17.84
CA ASN A 571 31.45 -34.40 17.81
C ASN A 571 32.51 -34.91 16.83
N ILE A 572 32.67 -34.30 15.66
CA ILE A 572 33.69 -34.72 14.69
C ILE A 572 35.09 -34.42 15.20
N ILE A 573 35.31 -33.23 15.77
CA ILE A 573 36.58 -32.87 16.40
C ILE A 573 36.88 -33.83 17.54
N THR A 574 35.88 -34.15 18.37
CA THR A 574 36.04 -35.05 19.52
C THR A 574 36.31 -36.48 19.07
N GLU A 575 35.52 -37.06 18.17
CA GLU A 575 35.69 -38.43 17.69
C GLU A 575 37.00 -38.61 16.91
N THR A 576 37.39 -37.66 16.06
CA THR A 576 38.62 -37.77 15.26
C THR A 576 39.88 -37.65 16.12
N ILE A 577 39.91 -36.67 17.02
CA ILE A 577 41.09 -36.43 17.87
C ILE A 577 41.20 -37.51 18.95
N VAL A 578 40.08 -37.87 19.61
CA VAL A 578 40.09 -38.88 20.68
C VAL A 578 40.39 -40.27 20.13
N GLN A 579 39.79 -40.69 19.01
CA GLN A 579 40.09 -42.01 18.44
C GLN A 579 41.55 -42.14 17.98
N GLU A 580 42.16 -41.06 17.50
CA GLU A 580 43.55 -41.12 17.05
C GLU A 580 44.55 -41.04 18.20
N ILE A 581 44.25 -40.24 19.23
CA ILE A 581 44.98 -40.28 20.49
C ILE A 581 44.85 -41.67 21.12
N ASP A 582 43.66 -42.26 21.15
CA ASP A 582 43.45 -43.60 21.70
C ASP A 582 44.16 -44.67 20.88
N LYS A 583 44.13 -44.65 19.54
CA LYS A 583 44.91 -45.61 18.72
C LYS A 583 46.42 -45.48 18.92
N LEU A 584 46.92 -44.25 19.09
CA LEU A 584 48.32 -44.01 19.41
C LEU A 584 48.65 -44.55 20.81
N LEU A 585 47.73 -44.46 21.77
CA LEU A 585 47.91 -44.89 23.16
C LEU A 585 47.67 -46.39 23.42
N ASP A 586 46.81 -47.04 22.63
CA ASP A 586 46.31 -48.41 22.85
C ASP A 586 47.12 -49.46 22.07
N ALA A 587 48.01 -49.04 21.18
CA ALA A 587 49.07 -49.90 20.69
C ALA A 587 50.11 -50.10 21.82
N ASP A 588 50.66 -51.31 21.96
CA ASP A 588 51.86 -51.64 22.77
C ASP A 588 53.15 -50.88 22.32
N ALA A 589 52.96 -49.69 21.75
CA ALA A 589 53.84 -48.87 20.94
C ALA A 589 54.67 -47.83 21.72
N PHE A 590 54.68 -47.88 23.06
CA PHE A 590 55.52 -46.98 23.85
C PHE A 590 56.58 -47.70 24.68
N SER A 591 56.93 -48.93 24.28
CA SER A 591 58.23 -49.49 24.63
C SER A 591 59.31 -48.76 23.84
N VAL A 592 60.50 -48.59 24.45
CA VAL A 592 61.71 -48.05 23.81
C VAL A 592 61.93 -48.69 22.42
N LYS A 593 61.55 -49.96 22.27
CA LYS A 593 61.54 -50.73 21.03
C LYS A 593 60.76 -50.08 19.89
N TYR A 594 59.55 -49.57 20.12
CA TYR A 594 58.71 -48.99 19.07
C TYR A 594 59.25 -47.64 18.58
N ILE A 595 59.80 -46.81 19.48
CA ILE A 595 60.48 -45.56 19.11
C ILE A 595 61.68 -45.86 18.20
N PHE A 596 62.45 -46.91 18.51
CA PHE A 596 63.56 -47.35 17.65
C PHE A 596 63.08 -48.00 16.34
N ASP A 597 61.97 -48.74 16.33
CA ASP A 597 61.38 -49.32 15.12
C ASP A 597 60.86 -48.24 14.15
N GLU A 598 60.23 -47.16 14.66
CA GLU A 598 59.80 -45.98 13.87
C GLU A 598 60.98 -45.15 13.31
N MET A 599 62.16 -45.24 13.92
CA MET A 599 63.40 -44.68 13.37
C MET A 599 63.99 -45.54 12.23
N GLY A 600 63.37 -46.67 11.88
CA GLY A 600 63.84 -47.60 10.85
C GLY A 600 64.90 -48.59 11.32
N LEU A 601 65.14 -48.68 12.64
CA LEU A 601 66.28 -49.39 13.23
C LEU A 601 65.95 -50.85 13.60
N ASN A 602 65.42 -51.58 12.62
CA ASN A 602 64.97 -52.97 12.78
C ASN A 602 66.12 -53.93 13.13
N GLY A 603 66.04 -54.60 14.29
CA GLY A 603 66.93 -55.70 14.67
C GLY A 603 67.80 -55.50 15.91
N THR A 604 67.48 -54.51 16.75
CA THR A 604 68.21 -54.22 17.98
C THR A 604 67.84 -55.20 19.12
N ASN A 605 68.80 -55.99 19.62
CA ASN A 605 68.60 -56.76 20.87
C ASN A 605 68.63 -55.80 22.06
N ILE A 606 67.45 -55.41 22.54
CA ILE A 606 67.28 -54.64 23.77
C ILE A 606 67.51 -55.59 24.94
N ILE A 607 68.36 -55.22 25.90
CA ILE A 607 68.55 -55.97 27.15
C ILE A 607 67.20 -55.97 27.89
N GLU A 608 66.56 -57.13 28.00
CA GLU A 608 65.32 -57.33 28.76
C GLU A 608 65.55 -56.91 30.23
N GLY A 609 64.83 -55.87 30.67
CA GLY A 609 64.92 -55.44 32.06
C GLY A 609 64.29 -54.10 32.42
N ILE A 610 63.77 -53.31 31.47
CA ILE A 610 63.14 -52.02 31.79
C ILE A 610 61.64 -52.09 31.51
N ASN A 611 60.87 -52.34 32.57
CA ASN A 611 59.41 -52.27 32.56
C ASN A 611 58.98 -50.86 33.00
N PHE A 612 58.22 -50.15 32.15
CA PHE A 612 57.79 -48.75 32.35
C PHE A 612 56.27 -48.58 32.46
N ASP A 613 55.53 -49.65 32.78
CA ASP A 613 54.06 -49.62 32.87
C ASP A 613 53.50 -48.53 33.81
N SER A 614 54.27 -48.01 34.76
CA SER A 614 53.75 -47.13 35.81
C SER A 614 53.94 -45.63 35.59
N GLY A 615 54.59 -45.18 34.50
CA GLY A 615 55.00 -43.77 34.34
C GLY A 615 53.99 -42.82 33.70
N LEU A 616 53.06 -43.31 32.87
CA LEU A 616 52.24 -42.45 32.01
C LEU A 616 50.80 -42.19 32.49
N LYS A 617 50.32 -42.90 33.51
CA LYS A 617 49.11 -42.47 34.25
C LYS A 617 49.27 -41.12 34.96
N MET A 618 50.49 -40.58 35.07
CA MET A 618 50.77 -39.26 35.68
C MET A 618 50.76 -38.09 34.68
N LEU A 619 50.61 -38.32 33.37
CA LEU A 619 50.54 -37.23 32.36
C LEU A 619 49.12 -36.68 32.15
N LEU A 620 48.13 -37.24 32.82
CA LEU A 620 46.79 -36.66 32.95
C LEU A 620 46.60 -36.23 34.41
N PRO A 621 46.76 -34.94 34.78
CA PRO A 621 46.12 -34.48 36.00
C PRO A 621 44.61 -34.35 35.80
N TYR A 622 44.11 -34.50 34.56
CA TYR A 622 42.76 -34.14 34.18
C TYR A 622 41.87 -35.37 34.07
N SER A 623 40.86 -35.43 34.94
CA SER A 623 39.71 -36.31 34.79
C SER A 623 38.94 -35.98 33.50
N ASP A 624 38.12 -36.91 32.98
CA ASP A 624 37.23 -36.68 31.81
C ASP A 624 36.41 -35.37 31.90
N LYS A 625 36.24 -34.84 33.11
CA LYS A 625 35.55 -33.59 33.41
C LYS A 625 36.37 -32.33 33.06
N GLU A 626 37.69 -32.35 33.19
CA GLU A 626 38.54 -31.18 32.95
C GLU A 626 38.96 -31.03 31.48
N LEU A 627 38.98 -32.12 30.72
CA LEU A 627 38.97 -32.06 29.26
C LEU A 627 37.70 -31.36 28.76
N SER A 628 36.53 -31.66 29.39
CA SER A 628 35.23 -31.04 29.09
C SER A 628 35.22 -29.51 29.24
N ASP A 629 35.99 -28.96 30.19
CA ASP A 629 36.05 -27.52 30.49
C ASP A 629 36.98 -26.73 29.52
N TYR A 630 37.92 -27.41 28.85
CA TYR A 630 38.72 -26.81 27.76
C TYR A 630 37.90 -26.59 26.47
N HIS A 631 36.67 -27.12 26.40
CA HIS A 631 35.77 -27.00 25.24
C HIS A 631 34.87 -25.75 25.26
N ALA A 632 35.09 -24.79 26.16
CA ALA A 632 34.21 -23.63 26.35
C ALA A 632 34.82 -22.24 26.03
N GLU A 633 36.10 -22.15 25.65
CA GLU A 633 36.67 -20.97 24.94
C GLU A 633 36.73 -21.24 23.44
#